data_AF-Q9KGY2-F1
#
_entry.id   AF-Q9KGY2-F1
#
_cell.length_a   1.000
_cell.length_b   1.000
_cell.length_c   1.000
_cell.angle_alpha   90.00
_cell.angle_beta   90.00
_cell.angle_gamma   90.00
#
_symmetry.space_group_name_H-M   'P 1'
#
loop_
_entity.id
_entity.type
_entity.pdbx_description
1 polymer ?
#
loop_
_entity_poly.entity_id
_entity_poly.type
_entity_poly.pdbx_seq_one_letter_code
_entity_poly.pdbx_strand_id
1 'polypeptide(L)'
;MNRVAKHFPQGNCIFYLCLGLVISVLAVACNSDRFAIQSQARGSLAASQPASECRLIQHSAGETCVPLHPQRVITLGSLSLESAIALGIQPIATVDVDLTSPQLKRQAGSILSVGSNGEPNLEKILALKPDLILGYDYQSSIYRQASYIAPTVLTKFNHSGEWKDMFTFVARTLGRSQQAEQVMATYYQRLAEF
;
A
#
# COMPACT_ATOMS: atom_id res chain seq x y z
N MET A 1 -34.76 19.85 -76.84
CA MET A 1 -35.44 18.54 -76.77
C MET A 1 -35.08 17.94 -75.41
N ASN A 2 -35.95 17.63 -74.44
CA ASN A 2 -37.36 17.26 -74.42
C ASN A 2 -38.11 17.96 -73.28
N ARG A 3 -39.35 18.40 -73.58
CA ARG A 3 -40.42 18.63 -72.59
C ARG A 3 -41.03 17.27 -72.23
N VAL A 4 -41.44 17.05 -70.99
CA VAL A 4 -42.79 16.53 -70.67
C VAL A 4 -43.19 17.07 -69.29
N ALA A 5 -44.39 17.64 -69.24
CA ALA A 5 -45.02 18.18 -68.05
C ALA A 5 -46.20 17.29 -67.63
N LYS A 6 -46.48 17.28 -66.32
CA LYS A 6 -47.79 17.07 -65.65
C LYS A 6 -48.47 15.69 -65.79
N HIS A 7 -48.64 15.03 -64.64
CA HIS A 7 -49.96 14.55 -64.22
C HIS A 7 -50.02 14.41 -62.68
N PHE A 8 -50.92 15.19 -62.08
CA PHE A 8 -51.40 15.06 -60.70
C PHE A 8 -52.68 14.21 -60.76
N PRO A 9 -52.85 13.19 -59.90
CA PRO A 9 -54.17 12.81 -59.45
C PRO A 9 -54.35 13.22 -57.98
N GLN A 10 -55.30 14.13 -57.79
CA GLN A 10 -55.92 14.38 -56.50
C GLN A 10 -56.72 13.17 -56.03
N GLY A 11 -56.82 13.00 -54.70
CA GLY A 11 -57.72 12.04 -54.07
C GLY A 11 -56.98 10.98 -53.30
N ASN A 12 -56.75 11.25 -52.01
CA ASN A 12 -56.63 10.27 -50.90
C ASN A 12 -56.00 10.86 -49.62
N CYS A 13 -55.65 12.16 -49.61
CA CYS A 13 -55.21 12.87 -48.40
C CYS A 13 -56.26 12.88 -47.26
N ILE A 14 -57.54 12.66 -47.56
CA ILE A 14 -58.63 12.68 -46.56
C ILE A 14 -58.73 11.35 -45.80
N PHE A 15 -58.25 10.24 -46.36
CA PHE A 15 -58.42 8.91 -45.76
C PHE A 15 -57.36 8.58 -44.70
N TYR A 16 -56.15 9.13 -44.83
CA TYR A 16 -55.07 8.94 -43.84
C TYR A 16 -55.17 9.90 -42.64
N LEU A 17 -56.01 10.94 -42.73
CA LEU A 17 -56.26 11.89 -41.65
C LEU A 17 -57.13 11.32 -40.51
N CYS A 18 -57.80 10.19 -40.73
CA CYS A 18 -58.68 9.55 -39.73
C CYS A 18 -58.06 8.34 -39.01
N LEU A 19 -56.91 7.82 -39.46
CA LEU A 19 -56.22 6.70 -38.79
C LEU A 19 -55.25 7.16 -37.68
N GLY A 20 -55.16 8.47 -37.42
CA GLY A 20 -54.28 9.07 -36.41
C GLY A 20 -54.95 9.40 -35.06
N LEU A 21 -56.25 9.09 -34.88
CA LEU A 21 -57.07 9.65 -33.79
C LEU A 21 -57.55 8.64 -32.73
N VAL A 22 -57.01 7.42 -32.69
CA VAL A 22 -57.50 6.35 -31.77
C VAL A 22 -56.40 5.78 -30.84
N ILE A 23 -55.19 6.34 -30.79
CA ILE A 23 -54.12 5.87 -29.86
C ILE A 23 -53.84 6.88 -28.72
N SER A 24 -54.64 7.94 -28.57
CA SER A 24 -54.36 9.05 -27.64
C SER A 24 -55.12 9.02 -26.32
N VAL A 25 -55.44 7.85 -25.77
CA VAL A 25 -55.99 7.74 -24.40
C VAL A 25 -55.41 6.52 -23.69
N LEU A 26 -54.29 6.71 -22.97
CA LEU A 26 -53.98 6.15 -21.64
C LEU A 26 -52.55 6.57 -21.21
N ALA A 27 -52.42 6.95 -19.93
CA ALA A 27 -51.23 7.39 -19.18
C ALA A 27 -50.87 8.89 -19.36
N VAL A 28 -51.54 9.83 -18.68
CA VAL A 28 -51.50 10.16 -17.23
C VAL A 28 -50.10 10.61 -16.74
N ALA A 29 -50.05 11.92 -16.47
CA ALA A 29 -49.38 12.63 -15.37
C ALA A 29 -47.91 13.09 -15.47
N CYS A 30 -47.73 14.31 -14.94
CA CYS A 30 -46.52 15.05 -14.54
C CYS A 30 -45.76 15.72 -15.70
N ASN A 31 -46.10 16.96 -16.04
CA ASN A 31 -45.81 18.23 -15.33
C ASN A 31 -44.30 18.55 -15.32
N SER A 32 -44.03 19.78 -15.78
CA SER A 32 -42.74 20.41 -16.01
C SER A 32 -41.80 20.37 -14.81
N ASP A 33 -40.55 19.96 -15.03
CA ASP A 33 -39.39 20.82 -14.76
C ASP A 33 -38.07 20.21 -15.28
N ARG A 34 -37.37 21.06 -16.05
CA ARG A 34 -35.94 21.14 -16.34
C ARG A 34 -35.10 19.86 -16.35
N PHE A 35 -34.57 19.58 -17.55
CA PHE A 35 -33.35 18.83 -17.79
C PHE A 35 -32.23 19.27 -16.83
N ALA A 36 -32.01 18.48 -15.80
CA ALA A 36 -30.77 18.40 -15.06
C ALA A 36 -30.33 16.93 -15.14
N ILE A 37 -29.25 16.67 -15.87
CA ILE A 37 -28.54 15.40 -15.87
C ILE A 37 -28.01 15.20 -14.43
N GLN A 38 -28.78 14.51 -13.59
CA GLN A 38 -28.24 13.92 -12.37
C GLN A 38 -27.50 12.65 -12.78
N SER A 39 -26.18 12.78 -12.87
CA SER A 39 -25.28 11.65 -12.70
C SER A 39 -25.57 11.03 -11.33
N GLN A 40 -26.38 9.97 -11.30
CA GLN A 40 -26.44 9.08 -10.16
C GLN A 40 -25.09 8.40 -10.07
N ALA A 41 -24.18 9.00 -9.29
CA ALA A 41 -23.10 8.28 -8.67
C ALA A 41 -23.75 7.12 -7.91
N ARG A 42 -23.66 5.91 -8.48
CA ARG A 42 -23.81 4.69 -7.70
C ARG A 42 -22.77 4.79 -6.60
N GLY A 43 -23.24 5.16 -5.42
CA GLY A 43 -22.49 5.05 -4.18
C GLY A 43 -22.09 3.59 -4.06
N SER A 44 -20.87 3.30 -4.50
CA SER A 44 -20.16 2.13 -4.03
C SER A 44 -20.06 2.34 -2.54
N LEU A 45 -20.91 1.62 -1.78
CA LEU A 45 -20.61 1.26 -0.40
C LEU A 45 -19.40 0.32 -0.46
N ALA A 46 -18.26 0.86 -0.87
CA ALA A 46 -16.99 0.36 -0.41
C ALA A 46 -17.07 0.55 1.09
N ALA A 47 -17.25 -0.55 1.81
CA ALA A 47 -17.02 -0.57 3.23
C ALA A 47 -15.65 0.08 3.43
N SER A 48 -15.67 1.33 3.89
CA SER A 48 -14.49 2.02 4.37
C SER A 48 -14.06 1.23 5.60
N GLN A 49 -13.22 0.21 5.38
CA GLN A 49 -12.39 -0.30 6.45
C GLN A 49 -11.75 0.94 7.08
N PRO A 50 -11.79 1.08 8.42
CA PRO A 50 -11.06 2.18 9.05
C PRO A 50 -9.65 2.09 8.51
N ALA A 51 -9.20 3.13 7.81
CA ALA A 51 -7.82 3.19 7.34
C ALA A 51 -6.98 3.03 8.61
N SER A 52 -6.29 1.88 8.73
CA SER A 52 -5.40 1.65 9.83
C SER A 52 -4.43 2.83 9.85
N GLU A 53 -4.40 3.58 10.95
CA GLU A 53 -3.53 4.73 11.05
C GLU A 53 -2.10 4.31 10.71
N CYS A 54 -1.48 5.05 9.81
CA CYS A 54 -0.15 4.74 9.32
C CYS A 54 0.70 5.99 9.17
N ARG A 55 2.01 5.77 9.20
CA ARG A 55 3.04 6.78 8.95
C ARG A 55 3.59 6.57 7.56
N LEU A 56 3.56 7.63 6.76
CA LEU A 56 4.22 7.61 5.45
C LEU A 56 5.74 7.69 5.64
N ILE A 57 6.44 6.69 5.10
CA ILE A 57 7.89 6.57 5.14
C ILE A 57 8.42 6.60 3.72
N GLN A 58 9.17 7.67 3.40
CA GLN A 58 10.03 7.72 2.23
C GLN A 58 11.27 6.84 2.46
N HIS A 59 11.59 5.99 1.48
CA HIS A 59 12.65 5.00 1.51
C HIS A 59 13.21 4.75 0.10
N SER A 60 14.21 3.87 -0.04
CA SER A 60 14.96 3.71 -1.29
C SER A 60 14.14 3.18 -2.47
N ALA A 61 12.96 2.58 -2.23
CA ALA A 61 12.05 2.09 -3.27
C ALA A 61 10.74 2.91 -3.38
N GLY A 62 10.69 4.09 -2.77
CA GLY A 62 9.57 5.02 -2.86
C GLY A 62 8.96 5.34 -1.50
N GLU A 63 7.64 5.29 -1.41
CA GLU A 63 6.89 5.64 -0.22
C GLU A 63 6.01 4.48 0.24
N THR A 64 6.02 4.19 1.55
CA THR A 64 5.22 3.14 2.16
C THR A 64 4.43 3.68 3.35
N CYS A 65 3.14 3.35 3.43
CA CYS A 65 2.27 3.56 4.58
C CYS A 65 2.55 2.47 5.62
N VAL A 66 3.35 2.79 6.64
CA VAL A 66 3.79 1.87 7.70
C VAL A 66 2.82 1.94 8.88
N PRO A 67 2.28 0.82 9.40
CA PRO A 67 1.39 0.83 10.55
C PRO A 67 2.00 1.58 11.75
N LEU A 68 1.21 2.37 12.49
CA LEU A 68 1.73 3.08 13.68
C LEU A 68 2.26 2.15 14.78
N HIS A 69 1.74 0.92 14.84
CA HIS A 69 2.07 -0.08 15.85
C HIS A 69 2.28 -1.47 15.22
N PRO A 70 3.36 -1.70 14.46
CA PRO A 70 3.60 -3.00 13.84
C PRO A 70 3.84 -4.07 14.93
N GLN A 71 3.19 -5.22 14.78
CA GLN A 71 3.22 -6.35 15.72
C GLN A 71 3.94 -7.57 15.13
N ARG A 72 4.01 -7.69 13.81
CA ARG A 72 4.51 -8.84 13.07
C ARG A 72 5.60 -8.40 12.09
N VAL A 73 6.71 -7.93 12.66
CA VAL A 73 7.85 -7.41 11.89
C VAL A 73 8.73 -8.56 11.40
N ILE A 74 9.08 -8.52 10.12
CA ILE A 74 10.13 -9.37 9.52
C ILE A 74 11.31 -8.50 9.09
N THR A 75 12.52 -8.94 9.38
CA THR A 75 13.76 -8.25 9.00
C THR A 75 14.53 -9.05 7.95
N LEU A 76 14.95 -8.39 6.87
CA LEU A 76 15.73 -9.00 5.80
C LEU A 76 17.22 -8.66 5.92
N GLY A 77 17.73 -8.59 7.16
CA GLY A 77 19.12 -8.24 7.39
C GLY A 77 19.52 -8.11 8.86
N SER A 78 20.84 -8.14 9.12
CA SER A 78 21.39 -8.05 10.48
C SER A 78 21.17 -6.69 11.13
N LEU A 79 21.53 -5.58 10.47
CA LEU A 79 21.33 -4.24 11.05
C LEU A 79 19.85 -3.91 11.28
N SER A 80 18.93 -4.32 10.40
CA SER A 80 17.49 -4.14 10.63
C SER A 80 16.98 -4.97 11.80
N LEU A 81 17.47 -6.20 11.98
CA LEU A 81 17.22 -7.03 13.15
C LEU A 81 17.76 -6.42 14.45
N GLU A 82 19.04 -6.06 14.46
CA GLU A 82 19.72 -5.45 15.61
C GLU A 82 19.05 -4.13 16.01
N SER A 83 18.70 -3.30 15.03
CA SER A 83 17.99 -2.05 15.25
C SER A 83 16.62 -2.30 15.86
N ALA A 84 15.83 -3.23 15.32
CA ALA A 84 14.51 -3.55 15.86
C ALA A 84 14.60 -4.00 17.34
N ILE A 85 15.52 -4.93 17.65
CA ILE A 85 15.75 -5.43 19.01
C ILE A 85 16.17 -4.29 19.94
N ALA A 86 17.12 -3.45 19.52
CA ALA A 86 17.59 -2.31 20.31
C ALA A 86 16.48 -1.27 20.59
N LEU A 87 15.49 -1.17 19.69
CA LEU A 87 14.32 -0.31 19.82
C LEU A 87 13.15 -0.97 20.57
N GLY A 88 13.36 -2.18 21.12
CA GLY A 88 12.36 -2.92 21.88
C GLY A 88 11.28 -3.59 21.02
N ILE A 89 11.53 -3.77 19.73
CA ILE A 89 10.66 -4.54 18.82
C ILE A 89 11.29 -5.91 18.61
N GLN A 90 10.52 -6.97 18.83
CA GLN A 90 10.94 -8.34 18.59
C GLN A 90 10.43 -8.80 17.21
N PRO A 91 11.29 -8.98 16.19
CA PRO A 91 10.86 -9.54 14.92
C PRO A 91 10.40 -10.99 15.07
N ILE A 92 9.36 -11.37 14.32
CA ILE A 92 8.84 -12.75 14.31
C ILE A 92 9.69 -13.68 13.46
N ALA A 93 10.42 -13.11 12.48
CA ALA A 93 11.34 -13.83 11.63
C ALA A 93 12.40 -12.90 11.06
N THR A 94 13.53 -13.50 10.65
CA THR A 94 14.61 -12.82 9.97
C THR A 94 15.23 -13.75 8.93
N VAL A 95 15.98 -13.19 7.97
CA VAL A 95 16.88 -13.99 7.14
C VAL A 95 18.00 -14.59 8.00
N ASP A 96 18.68 -15.62 7.49
CA ASP A 96 19.83 -16.23 8.15
C ASP A 96 20.91 -15.16 8.38
N VAL A 97 21.19 -14.89 9.65
CA VAL A 97 22.19 -13.91 10.11
C VAL A 97 23.08 -14.54 11.16
N ASP A 98 24.37 -14.22 11.09
CA ASP A 98 25.32 -14.63 12.13
C ASP A 98 25.27 -13.65 13.30
N LEU A 99 24.52 -14.02 14.36
CA LEU A 99 24.44 -13.25 15.58
C LEU A 99 25.70 -13.46 16.43
N THR A 100 26.80 -12.77 16.13
CA THR A 100 28.08 -13.03 16.81
C THR A 100 28.09 -12.66 18.30
N SER A 101 27.24 -11.73 18.74
CA SER A 101 27.13 -11.29 20.14
C SER A 101 26.27 -12.24 20.99
N PRO A 102 26.79 -12.81 22.11
CA PRO A 102 25.99 -13.61 23.04
C PRO A 102 24.81 -12.84 23.64
N GLN A 103 24.97 -11.53 23.85
CA GLN A 103 23.89 -10.67 24.32
C GLN A 103 22.79 -10.56 23.27
N LEU A 104 23.16 -10.32 22.01
CA LEU A 104 22.20 -10.24 20.91
C LEU A 104 21.48 -11.58 20.71
N LYS A 105 22.18 -12.72 20.79
CA LYS A 105 21.54 -14.05 20.75
C LYS A 105 20.48 -14.20 21.85
N ARG A 106 20.78 -13.79 23.09
CA ARG A 106 19.82 -13.85 24.20
C ARG A 106 18.64 -12.93 23.98
N GLN A 107 18.85 -11.71 23.48
CA GLN A 107 17.79 -10.74 23.23
C GLN A 107 16.91 -11.14 22.04
N ALA A 108 17.51 -11.68 20.97
CA ALA A 108 16.80 -12.17 19.81
C ALA A 108 15.89 -13.37 20.16
N GLY A 109 16.33 -14.25 21.05
CA GLY A 109 15.59 -15.47 21.37
C GLY A 109 15.45 -16.40 20.16
N SER A 110 14.37 -17.17 20.12
CA SER A 110 14.08 -18.07 19.00
C SER A 110 13.36 -17.33 17.86
N ILE A 111 14.15 -16.75 16.95
CA ILE A 111 13.63 -16.10 15.73
C ILE A 111 13.57 -17.11 14.59
N LEU A 112 12.46 -17.13 13.85
CA LEU A 112 12.30 -17.99 12.67
C LEU A 112 13.18 -17.52 11.52
N SER A 113 13.75 -18.47 10.77
CA SER A 113 14.45 -18.18 9.52
C SER A 113 13.48 -18.13 8.34
N VAL A 114 13.58 -17.07 7.55
CA VAL A 114 12.94 -16.93 6.23
C VAL A 114 13.92 -17.13 5.07
N GLY A 115 14.98 -17.94 5.27
CA GLY A 115 15.98 -18.22 4.23
C GLY A 115 17.19 -17.29 4.29
N SER A 116 18.05 -17.35 3.27
CA SER A 116 19.34 -16.66 3.30
C SER A 116 19.21 -15.15 3.10
N ASN A 117 20.21 -14.37 3.52
CA ASN A 117 20.23 -12.93 3.29
C ASN A 117 20.24 -12.54 1.79
N GLY A 118 20.90 -13.35 0.95
CA GLY A 118 20.94 -13.12 -0.50
C GLY A 118 19.68 -13.56 -1.23
N GLU A 119 18.95 -14.51 -0.66
CA GLU A 119 17.73 -15.09 -1.24
C GLU A 119 16.68 -15.34 -0.15
N PRO A 120 15.95 -14.29 0.29
CA PRO A 120 14.83 -14.44 1.20
C PRO A 120 13.70 -15.27 0.58
N ASN A 121 13.15 -16.20 1.35
CA ASN A 121 12.05 -17.07 0.94
C ASN A 121 10.70 -16.35 1.12
N LEU A 122 10.19 -15.79 0.02
CA LEU A 122 8.93 -15.03 0.00
C LEU A 122 7.70 -15.88 0.36
N GLU A 123 7.70 -17.18 0.09
CA GLU A 123 6.59 -18.08 0.48
C GLU A 123 6.50 -18.23 2.00
N LYS A 124 7.66 -18.40 2.67
CA LYS A 124 7.73 -18.42 4.13
C LYS A 124 7.30 -17.07 4.71
N ILE A 125 7.76 -15.96 4.14
CA ILE A 125 7.37 -14.61 4.56
C ILE A 125 5.85 -14.45 4.45
N LEU A 126 5.25 -14.84 3.33
CA LEU A 126 3.81 -14.81 3.12
C LEU A 126 3.04 -15.65 4.16
N ALA A 127 3.49 -16.88 4.41
CA ALA A 127 2.87 -17.78 5.37
C ALA A 127 2.84 -17.22 6.80
N LEU A 128 3.83 -16.38 7.15
CA LEU A 128 3.93 -15.74 8.46
C LEU A 128 3.02 -14.52 8.63
N LYS A 129 2.37 -14.02 7.56
CA LYS A 129 1.45 -12.87 7.61
C LYS A 129 2.04 -11.68 8.37
N PRO A 130 3.19 -11.12 7.94
CA PRO A 130 3.77 -9.94 8.56
C PRO A 130 2.86 -8.71 8.35
N ASP A 131 3.04 -7.71 9.20
CA ASP A 131 2.44 -6.38 9.02
C ASP A 131 3.47 -5.30 8.66
N LEU A 132 4.77 -5.65 8.68
CA LEU A 132 5.87 -4.81 8.23
C LEU A 132 7.07 -5.69 7.84
N ILE A 133 7.69 -5.36 6.71
CA ILE A 133 8.95 -5.96 6.24
C ILE A 133 10.02 -4.87 6.15
N LEU A 134 11.16 -5.07 6.82
CA LEU A 134 12.30 -4.16 6.84
C LEU A 134 13.48 -4.78 6.08
N GLY A 135 13.87 -4.18 4.97
CA GLY A 135 15.01 -4.63 4.16
C GLY A 135 15.94 -3.48 3.77
N TYR A 136 16.74 -3.73 2.74
CA TYR A 136 17.71 -2.80 2.19
C TYR A 136 17.54 -2.58 0.69
N ASP A 137 18.06 -1.48 0.18
CA ASP A 137 18.00 -1.10 -1.23
C ASP A 137 18.57 -2.14 -2.22
N TYR A 138 19.61 -2.87 -1.84
CA TYR A 138 20.15 -3.97 -2.66
C TYR A 138 19.17 -5.14 -2.85
N GLN A 139 18.08 -5.20 -2.08
CA GLN A 139 16.98 -6.17 -2.23
C GLN A 139 15.83 -5.64 -3.12
N SER A 140 16.08 -4.57 -3.89
CA SER A 140 15.08 -3.98 -4.79
C SER A 140 14.45 -4.96 -5.78
N SER A 141 15.15 -6.04 -6.17
CA SER A 141 14.64 -7.08 -7.07
C SER A 141 13.43 -7.85 -6.52
N ILE A 142 13.30 -7.97 -5.19
CA ILE A 142 12.17 -8.65 -4.52
C ILE A 142 11.13 -7.68 -3.93
N TYR A 143 11.38 -6.37 -4.02
CA TYR A 143 10.56 -5.34 -3.38
C TYR A 143 9.08 -5.44 -3.76
N ARG A 144 8.79 -5.62 -5.06
CA ARG A 144 7.41 -5.67 -5.56
C ARG A 144 6.65 -6.85 -4.95
N GLN A 145 7.29 -8.03 -4.92
CA GLN A 145 6.71 -9.24 -4.35
C GLN A 145 6.53 -9.10 -2.84
N ALA A 146 7.53 -8.60 -2.12
CA ALA A 146 7.43 -8.34 -0.68
C ALA A 146 6.31 -7.33 -0.35
N SER A 147 6.14 -6.29 -1.18
CA SER A 147 5.09 -5.27 -1.01
C SER A 147 3.67 -5.81 -1.24
N TYR A 148 3.52 -6.89 -2.01
CA TYR A 148 2.23 -7.60 -2.10
C TYR A 148 1.93 -8.44 -0.85
N ILE A 149 2.94 -8.74 -0.02
CA ILE A 149 2.78 -9.49 1.22
C ILE A 149 2.44 -8.55 2.38
N ALA A 150 3.21 -7.47 2.54
CA ALA A 150 3.03 -6.49 3.62
C ALA A 150 3.72 -5.15 3.28
N PRO A 151 3.39 -4.04 3.97
CA PRO A 151 4.16 -2.80 3.90
C PRO A 151 5.66 -3.08 4.02
N THR A 152 6.41 -2.70 2.98
CA THR A 152 7.85 -2.98 2.89
C THR A 152 8.63 -1.69 2.81
N VAL A 153 9.71 -1.59 3.58
CA VAL A 153 10.59 -0.42 3.62
C VAL A 153 12.02 -0.86 3.33
N LEU A 154 12.66 -0.26 2.33
CA LEU A 154 14.05 -0.52 2.00
C LEU A 154 14.95 0.62 2.48
N THR A 155 15.79 0.32 3.47
CA THR A 155 16.78 1.26 4.00
C THR A 155 17.95 1.33 3.03
N LYS A 156 18.45 2.52 2.71
CA LYS A 156 19.69 2.67 1.94
C LYS A 156 20.85 2.03 2.71
N PHE A 157 21.50 1.02 2.15
CA PHE A 157 22.60 0.35 2.82
C PHE A 157 23.90 1.12 2.56
N ASN A 158 24.66 1.42 3.62
CA ASN A 158 25.99 1.99 3.49
C ASN A 158 27.01 1.21 4.33
N HIS A 159 28.09 0.75 3.70
CA HIS A 159 29.18 0.03 4.35
C HIS A 159 30.12 0.95 5.15
N SER A 160 30.03 2.28 5.01
CA SER A 160 31.00 3.26 5.48
C SER A 160 30.71 3.87 6.87
N GLY A 161 30.36 3.05 7.86
CA GLY A 161 30.20 3.51 9.25
C GLY A 161 28.94 4.35 9.53
N GLU A 162 28.06 4.54 8.54
CA GLU A 162 26.76 5.22 8.66
C GLU A 162 25.66 4.36 9.29
N TRP A 163 26.03 3.34 10.07
CA TRP A 163 25.07 2.48 10.76
C TRP A 163 24.13 3.28 11.68
N LYS A 164 24.57 4.43 12.20
CA LYS A 164 23.76 5.34 13.03
C LYS A 164 22.62 5.96 12.25
N ASP A 165 22.84 6.30 10.98
CA ASP A 165 21.80 6.85 10.10
C ASP A 165 20.80 5.76 9.72
N MET A 166 21.29 4.55 9.43
CA MET A 166 20.44 3.38 9.22
C MET A 166 19.59 3.06 10.46
N PHE A 167 20.19 3.06 11.65
CA PHE A 167 19.50 2.85 12.92
C PHE A 167 18.43 3.92 13.16
N THR A 168 18.77 5.19 12.96
CA THR A 168 17.85 6.32 13.12
C THR A 168 16.70 6.26 12.11
N PHE A 169 16.98 5.83 10.88
CA PHE A 169 15.98 5.60 9.85
C PHE A 169 15.00 4.47 10.25
N VAL A 170 15.52 3.35 10.74
CA VAL A 170 14.69 2.23 11.24
C VAL A 170 13.86 2.68 12.45
N ALA A 171 14.43 3.46 13.36
CA ALA A 171 13.71 4.02 14.50
C ALA A 171 12.55 4.92 14.09
N ARG A 172 12.76 5.81 13.13
CA ARG A 172 11.70 6.67 12.58
C ARG A 172 10.59 5.83 11.92
N THR A 173 10.99 4.77 11.21
CA THR A 173 10.08 3.80 10.55
C THR A 173 9.20 3.08 11.56
N LEU A 174 9.78 2.62 12.67
CA LEU A 174 9.08 1.89 13.75
C LEU A 174 8.36 2.80 14.75
N GLY A 175 8.44 4.13 14.59
CA GLY A 175 7.89 5.07 15.58
C GLY A 175 8.58 4.99 16.94
N ARG A 176 9.91 4.82 16.93
CA ARG A 176 10.76 4.62 18.11
C ARG A 176 11.92 5.63 18.21
N SER A 177 11.75 6.83 17.67
CA SER A 177 12.80 7.87 17.68
C SER A 177 13.29 8.23 19.08
N GLN A 178 12.38 8.31 20.06
CA GLN A 178 12.76 8.59 21.46
C GLN A 178 13.61 7.46 22.08
N GLN A 179 13.27 6.20 21.80
CA GLN A 179 14.07 5.05 22.22
C GLN A 179 15.44 5.06 21.53
N ALA A 180 15.50 5.46 20.27
CA ALA A 180 16.77 5.61 19.56
C ALA A 180 17.67 6.65 20.21
N GLU A 181 17.14 7.81 20.62
CA GLU A 181 17.89 8.84 21.35
C GLU A 181 18.48 8.28 22.66
N GLN A 182 17.70 7.48 23.40
CA GLN A 182 18.18 6.83 24.63
C GLN A 182 19.31 5.82 24.35
N VAL A 183 19.13 4.96 23.35
CA VAL A 183 20.15 3.99 22.93
C VAL A 183 21.43 4.70 22.50
N MET A 184 21.32 5.77 21.71
CA MET A 184 22.47 6.55 21.25
C MET A 184 23.15 7.29 22.40
N ALA A 185 22.40 7.82 23.37
CA ALA A 185 22.98 8.43 24.57
C ALA A 185 23.82 7.43 25.37
N THR A 186 23.31 6.21 25.60
CA THR A 186 24.07 5.13 26.24
C THR A 186 25.31 4.76 25.45
N TYR A 187 25.20 4.69 24.12
CA TYR A 187 26.34 4.43 23.24
C TYR A 187 27.44 5.49 23.40
N TYR A 188 27.08 6.78 23.38
CA TYR A 188 28.06 7.87 23.55
C TYR A 188 28.65 7.95 24.96
N GLN A 189 27.88 7.62 25.99
CA GLN A 189 28.40 7.51 27.36
C GLN A 189 29.52 6.47 27.44
N ARG A 190 29.30 5.28 26.85
CA ARG A 190 30.31 4.21 26.83
C ARG A 190 31.56 4.60 26.07
N LEU A 191 31.43 5.38 24.98
CA LEU A 191 32.61 5.87 24.24
C LEU A 191 33.48 6.83 25.06
N ALA A 192 32.89 7.57 25.99
CA ALA A 192 33.63 8.48 26.86
C ALA A 192 34.36 7.78 28.02
N GLU A 193 34.09 6.48 28.25
CA GLU A 193 34.76 5.64 29.25
C GLU A 193 36.03 4.97 28.73
N PHE A 194 36.33 5.10 27.43
CA PHE A 194 37.55 4.63 26.77
C PHE A 194 38.53 5.78 26.51
#